data_AF-A0A7V3UIT7-F1
#
_entry.id   AF-A0A7V3UIT7-F1
#
_cell.length_a   1.000
_cell.length_b   1.000
_cell.length_c   1.000
_cell.angle_alpha   90.00
_cell.angle_beta   90.00
_cell.angle_gamma   90.00
#
_symmetry.space_group_name_H-M   'P 1'
#
loop_
_entity.id
_entity.type
_entity.pdbx_description
1 polymer ?
#
loop_
_entity_poly.entity_id
_entity_poly.type
_entity_poly.pdbx_seq_one_letter_code
_entity_poly.pdbx_strand_id
1 'polypeptide(L)'
;GMREPLRAPYTHVVTASRAGRIVRMDNRRLARVAKLAGAPNAPAAGLELHTRVGTIVEKGQPLFTVHAEAPGELAYALAYVETNPNILQMEEPT
;
A
#
# COMPACT_ATOMS: atom_id res chain seq x y z
N GLY A 1 -3.10 -29.93 8.12
CA GLY A 1 -3.63 -29.12 9.23
C GLY A 1 -3.76 -27.68 8.76
N MET A 2 -4.86 -27.01 9.09
CA MET A 2 -5.03 -25.59 8.77
C MET A 2 -4.19 -24.76 9.75
N ARG A 3 -3.20 -24.01 9.26
CA ARG A 3 -2.48 -23.01 10.07
C ARG A 3 -3.28 -21.72 10.01
N GLU A 4 -3.49 -21.09 11.15
CA GLU A 4 -4.11 -19.78 11.23
C GLU A 4 -3.18 -18.75 10.57
N PRO A 5 -3.68 -17.87 9.68
CA PRO A 5 -2.83 -16.92 8.96
C PRO A 5 -2.24 -15.91 9.94
N LEU A 6 -0.93 -15.69 9.82
CA LEU A 6 -0.22 -14.68 10.59
C LEU A 6 -0.80 -13.29 10.28
N ARG A 7 -0.98 -12.45 11.32
CA ARG A 7 -1.44 -11.06 11.18
C ARG A 7 -0.33 -10.12 11.58
N ALA A 8 -0.08 -9.10 10.76
CA ALA A 8 0.88 -8.05 11.08
C ALA A 8 0.37 -7.22 12.27
N PRO A 9 1.15 -7.06 13.35
CA PRO A 9 0.78 -6.21 14.48
C PRO A 9 0.79 -4.71 14.13
N TYR A 10 1.48 -4.30 13.07
CA TYR A 10 1.55 -2.92 12.62
C TYR A 10 1.00 -2.77 11.21
N THR A 11 -0.01 -1.93 11.07
CA THR A 11 -0.65 -1.66 9.77
C THR A 11 -0.90 -0.18 9.59
N HIS A 12 -0.79 0.31 8.36
CA HIS A 12 -1.17 1.68 8.02
C HIS A 12 -1.90 1.74 6.69
N VAL A 13 -3.04 2.41 6.67
CA VAL A 13 -3.87 2.59 5.47
C VAL A 13 -3.42 3.84 4.74
N VAL A 14 -2.95 3.69 3.51
CA VAL A 14 -2.67 4.81 2.60
C VAL A 14 -3.95 5.18 1.87
N THR A 15 -4.36 6.43 1.97
CA THR A 15 -5.61 6.96 1.41
C THR A 15 -5.36 7.91 0.25
N ALA A 16 -6.38 8.09 -0.60
CA ALA A 16 -6.31 9.01 -1.73
C ALA A 16 -6.28 10.46 -1.25
N SER A 17 -5.29 11.24 -1.70
CA SER A 17 -5.17 12.66 -1.34
C SER A 17 -6.24 13.54 -1.98
N ARG A 18 -6.85 13.07 -3.08
CA ARG A 18 -7.91 13.74 -3.84
C ARG A 18 -8.82 12.71 -4.51
N ALA A 19 -9.99 13.16 -4.98
CA ALA A 19 -10.82 12.34 -5.85
C ALA A 19 -10.18 12.18 -7.25
N GLY A 20 -10.49 11.08 -7.93
CA GLY A 20 -9.98 10.80 -9.27
C GLY A 20 -10.14 9.36 -9.69
N ARG A 21 -9.71 9.05 -10.92
CA ARG A 21 -9.66 7.67 -11.44
C ARG A 21 -8.23 7.16 -11.41
N ILE A 22 -8.02 5.95 -10.88
CA ILE A 22 -6.71 5.27 -10.95
C ILE A 22 -6.45 4.89 -12.42
N VAL A 23 -5.43 5.47 -13.04
CA VAL A 23 -5.07 5.18 -14.44
C VAL A 23 -3.84 4.29 -14.54
N ARG A 24 -2.98 4.28 -13.51
CA ARG A 24 -1.76 3.45 -13.50
C ARG A 24 -1.31 3.10 -12.09
N MET A 25 -0.74 1.91 -11.94
CA MET A 25 -0.10 1.42 -10.72
C MET A 25 1.34 1.01 -11.02
N ASP A 26 2.31 1.53 -10.26
CA ASP A 26 3.71 1.13 -10.40
C ASP A 26 4.01 -0.09 -9.51
N ASN A 27 3.91 -1.28 -10.11
CA ASN A 27 4.18 -2.54 -9.43
C ASN A 27 5.60 -2.65 -8.86
N ARG A 28 6.60 -1.98 -9.47
CA ARG A 28 7.98 -2.01 -8.94
C ARG A 28 8.08 -1.24 -7.63
N ARG A 29 7.39 -0.09 -7.55
CA ARG A 29 7.33 0.70 -6.32
C ARG A 29 6.48 0.03 -5.26
N LEU A 30 5.33 -0.55 -5.61
CA LEU A 30 4.51 -1.34 -4.68
C LEU A 30 5.31 -2.52 -4.11
N ALA A 31 6.01 -3.27 -4.97
CA ALA A 31 6.89 -4.34 -4.51
C ALA A 31 8.04 -3.83 -3.63
N ARG A 32 8.54 -2.61 -3.87
CA ARG A 32 9.55 -1.99 -3.01
C ARG A 32 8.97 -1.67 -1.63
N VAL A 33 7.77 -1.07 -1.55
CA VAL A 33 7.10 -0.80 -0.27
C VAL A 33 6.91 -2.09 0.53
N ALA A 34 6.43 -3.17 -0.09
CA ALA A 34 6.29 -4.47 0.56
C ALA A 34 7.65 -4.99 1.10
N LYS A 35 8.73 -4.85 0.32
CA LYS A 35 10.08 -5.24 0.77
C LYS A 35 10.55 -4.42 1.96
N LEU A 36 10.27 -3.12 1.97
CA LEU A 36 10.63 -2.24 3.08
C LEU A 36 9.83 -2.52 4.35
N ALA A 37 8.60 -3.01 4.19
CA ALA A 37 7.74 -3.43 5.29
C ALA A 37 8.16 -4.79 5.92
N GLY A 38 9.12 -5.50 5.32
CA GLY A 38 9.69 -6.76 5.84
C GLY A 38 9.54 -7.97 4.91
N ALA A 39 8.79 -7.85 3.81
CA ALA A 39 8.60 -8.98 2.89
C ALA A 39 9.89 -9.31 2.10
N PRO A 40 10.15 -10.58 1.76
CA PRO A 40 9.37 -11.78 2.09
C PRO A 40 9.75 -12.43 3.42
N ASN A 41 10.71 -11.87 4.17
CA ASN A 41 11.29 -12.51 5.36
C ASN A 41 10.34 -12.47 6.57
N ALA A 42 9.52 -11.43 6.68
CA ALA A 42 8.41 -11.33 7.62
C ALA A 42 7.12 -11.83 6.93
N PRO A 43 6.59 -13.03 7.27
CA PRO A 43 5.49 -13.63 6.54
C PRO A 43 4.16 -12.87 6.62
N ALA A 44 3.96 -12.07 7.66
CA ALA A 44 2.77 -11.22 7.79
C ALA A 44 2.93 -9.85 7.12
N ALA A 45 4.15 -9.49 6.69
CA ALA A 45 4.43 -8.21 6.08
C ALA A 45 4.10 -8.17 4.59
N GLY A 46 3.71 -7.00 4.10
CA GLY A 46 3.41 -6.80 2.68
C GLY A 46 2.46 -5.65 2.41
N LEU A 47 1.75 -5.77 1.28
CA LEU A 47 0.74 -4.81 0.84
C LEU A 47 -0.59 -5.52 0.59
N GLU A 48 -1.66 -4.85 0.97
CA GLU A 48 -3.03 -5.20 0.59
C GLU A 48 -3.59 -4.06 -0.28
N LEU A 49 -3.96 -4.36 -1.53
CA LEU A 49 -4.50 -3.36 -2.44
C LEU A 49 -6.03 -3.29 -2.31
N HIS A 50 -6.56 -2.09 -2.05
CA HIS A 50 -8.01 -1.84 -1.95
C HIS A 50 -8.62 -1.36 -3.27
N THR A 51 -7.76 -1.04 -4.24
CA THR A 51 -8.13 -0.43 -5.51
C THR A 51 -7.38 -1.08 -6.66
N ARG A 52 -7.86 -0.85 -7.88
CA ARG A 52 -7.26 -1.33 -9.13
C ARG A 52 -7.29 -0.24 -10.18
N VAL A 53 -6.51 -0.42 -11.25
CA VAL A 53 -6.60 0.44 -12.43
C VAL A 53 -8.04 0.47 -12.95
N GLY A 54 -8.55 1.67 -13.23
CA GLY A 54 -9.91 1.93 -13.64
C GLY A 54 -10.88 2.30 -12.51
N THR A 55 -10.50 2.10 -11.24
CA THR A 55 -11.35 2.47 -10.09
C THR A 55 -11.43 3.99 -9.94
N ILE A 56 -12.65 4.52 -9.75
CA ILE A 56 -12.88 5.90 -9.29
C ILE A 56 -12.82 5.89 -7.76
N VAL A 57 -12.07 6.84 -7.19
CA VAL A 57 -11.89 6.98 -5.76
C VAL A 57 -12.20 8.42 -5.31
N GLU A 58 -12.68 8.55 -4.09
CA GLU A 58 -12.88 9.84 -3.41
C GLU A 58 -11.67 10.23 -2.56
N LYS A 59 -11.58 11.50 -2.18
CA LYS A 59 -10.57 11.96 -1.22
C LYS A 59 -10.75 11.22 0.11
N GLY A 60 -9.67 10.66 0.64
CA GLY A 60 -9.66 9.87 1.88
C GLY A 60 -10.00 8.39 1.67
N GLN A 61 -10.38 7.96 0.46
CA GLN A 61 -10.68 6.56 0.21
C GLN A 61 -9.42 5.69 0.31
N PRO A 62 -9.47 4.51 0.97
CA PRO A 62 -8.34 3.60 1.05
C PRO A 62 -7.83 3.17 -0.33
N LEU A 63 -6.52 3.28 -0.54
CA LEU A 63 -5.84 2.84 -1.75
C LEU A 63 -5.18 1.48 -1.55
N PHE A 64 -4.38 1.38 -0.48
CA PHE A 64 -3.73 0.14 -0.05
C PHE A 64 -3.36 0.22 1.44
N THR A 65 -3.19 -0.94 2.08
CA THR A 65 -2.65 -1.06 3.44
C THR A 65 -1.22 -1.59 3.39
N VAL A 66 -0.32 -0.97 4.17
CA VAL A 66 1.01 -1.50 4.47
C VAL A 66 0.93 -2.32 5.74
N HIS A 67 1.40 -3.57 5.68
CA HIS A 67 1.46 -4.51 6.80
C HIS A 67 2.92 -4.77 7.16
N ALA A 68 3.30 -4.67 8.43
CA ALA A 68 4.66 -4.89 8.92
C ALA A 68 4.69 -5.59 10.29
N GLU A 69 5.75 -6.35 10.56
CA GLU A 69 5.96 -7.01 11.85
C GLU A 69 6.73 -6.14 12.84
N ALA A 70 7.50 -5.16 12.37
CA ALA A 70 8.17 -4.17 13.20
C ALA A 70 7.68 -2.73 12.91
N PRO A 71 7.59 -1.86 13.93
CA PRO A 71 7.16 -0.48 13.74
C PRO A 71 8.17 0.35 12.92
N GLY A 72 9.47 0.02 13.00
CA GLY A 72 10.51 0.67 12.21
C GLY A 72 10.42 0.35 10.71
N GLU A 73 10.06 -0.89 10.36
CA GLU A 73 9.81 -1.29 8.96
C GLU A 73 8.60 -0.56 8.39
N LEU A 74 7.51 -0.46 9.16
CA LEU A 74 6.34 0.32 8.78
C LEU A 74 6.70 1.78 8.53
N ALA A 75 7.42 2.42 9.47
CA ALA A 75 7.84 3.81 9.33
C ALA A 75 8.71 4.03 8.09
N TYR A 76 9.64 3.11 7.80
CA TYR A 76 10.50 3.20 6.63
C TYR A 76 9.73 3.01 5.32
N ALA A 77 8.79 2.07 5.28
CA ALA A 77 7.91 1.86 4.13
C ALA A 77 7.03 3.09 3.86
N LEU A 78 6.48 3.73 4.89
CA LEU A 78 5.66 4.94 4.75
C LEU A 78 6.47 6.15 4.28
N ALA A 79 7.68 6.37 4.81
CA ALA A 79 8.57 7.42 4.32
C ALA A 79 8.90 7.24 2.82
N TYR A 80 9.04 6.00 2.37
CA TYR A 80 9.20 5.71 0.94
C TYR A 80 7.94 6.04 0.14
N VAL A 81 6.73 5.76 0.65
CA VAL A 81 5.47 6.12 -0.02
C VAL A 81 5.35 7.63 -0.19
N GLU A 82 5.61 8.40 0.87
CA GLU A 82 5.53 9.87 0.86
C GLU A 82 6.48 10.51 -0.16
N THR A 83 7.69 9.96 -0.30
CA THR A 83 8.69 10.45 -1.28
C THR A 83 8.45 9.97 -2.72
N ASN A 84 7.45 9.10 -2.93
CA ASN A 84 7.15 8.50 -4.23
C ASN A 84 5.66 8.65 -4.62
N PRO A 85 5.15 9.88 -4.83
CA PRO A 85 3.73 10.12 -5.09
C PRO A 85 3.18 9.41 -6.34
N ASN A 86 4.04 9.05 -7.30
CA ASN A 86 3.63 8.36 -8.54
C ASN A 86 3.50 6.83 -8.39
N ILE A 87 3.37 6.28 -7.17
CA ILE A 87 3.02 4.86 -6.95
C ILE A 87 1.67 4.53 -7.60
N LEU A 88 0.72 5.45 -7.45
CA LEU A 88 -0.62 5.41 -8.03
C LEU A 88 -0.82 6.70 -8.81
N GLN A 89 -1.04 6.58 -10.12
CA GLN A 89 -1.35 7.74 -10.96
C GLN A 89 -2.86 7.89 -11.05
N MET A 90 -3.32 9.11 -10.77
CA MET A 90 -4.74 9.47 -10.79
C MET A 90 -5.01 10.59 -11.77
N GLU A 91 -6.14 10.54 -12.44
CA GLU A 91 -6.64 11.61 -13.31
C GLU A 91 -7.99 12.11 -12.79
N GLU A 92 -8.40 13.30 -13.21
CA GLU A 92 -9.74 13.79 -12.90
C GLU A 92 -10.79 12.87 -13.58
N PRO A 93 -11.91 12.54 -12.91
CA PRO A 93 -12.96 11.74 -13.53
C PRO A 93 -13.57 12.57 -14.67
N THR A 94 -13.47 12.08 -15.90
CA THR A 94 -14.21 12.63 -17.05
C THR A 94 -15.67 12.21 -17.01
#